data_AF-A0A9D8UG27-F1
#
_entry.id   AF-A0A9D8UG27-F1
#
_cell.length_a   1.000
_cell.length_b   1.000
_cell.length_c   1.000
_cell.angle_alpha   90.00
_cell.angle_beta   90.00
_cell.angle_gamma   90.00
#
_symmetry.space_group_name_H-M   'P 1'
#
loop_
_entity.id
_entity.type
_entity.pdbx_description
1 polymer ?
#
loop_
_entity_poly.entity_id
_entity_poly.type
_entity_poly.pdbx_seq_one_letter_code
_entity_poly.pdbx_strand_id
1 'polypeptide(L)'
;MDQLSSRLKQITSELKEYLETRIDLLVLNVGDQISAWVGLSTQKIIGYLILSFGLLFASIALAIYLGDLLQNEALGYLIVSIPLLILGLIFAFAKPFGIANSVQKQLMSGILKAIEEEKPGSKKLKLPEHKEQEKLD
;
A
#
# COMPACT_ATOMS: atom_id res chain seq x y z
N MET A 1 7.37 -22.91 39.14
CA MET A 1 7.31 -21.96 38.00
C MET A 1 7.27 -22.67 36.64
N ASP A 2 7.37 -24.01 36.61
CA ASP A 2 7.52 -24.81 35.38
C ASP A 2 6.23 -25.01 34.57
N GLN A 3 5.06 -24.96 35.24
CA GLN A 3 3.77 -25.14 34.57
C GLN A 3 3.40 -23.98 33.63
N LEU A 4 3.88 -22.78 33.91
CA LEU A 4 3.66 -21.62 33.05
C LEU A 4 4.47 -21.76 31.76
N SER A 5 5.72 -22.21 31.86
CA SER A 5 6.59 -22.43 30.71
C SER A 5 6.11 -23.55 29.78
N SER A 6 5.51 -24.60 30.34
CA SER A 6 4.90 -25.69 29.57
C SER A 6 3.65 -25.24 28.81
N ARG A 7 2.77 -24.44 29.43
CA ARG A 7 1.59 -23.88 28.78
C ARG A 7 1.96 -22.87 27.70
N LEU A 8 2.96 -22.03 27.95
CA LEU A 8 3.49 -21.08 26.96
C LEU A 8 4.07 -21.80 25.74
N LYS A 9 4.77 -22.93 25.94
CA LYS A 9 5.26 -23.80 24.84
C LYS A 9 4.13 -24.42 24.02
N GLN A 10 3.06 -24.85 24.67
CA GLN A 10 1.92 -25.46 23.99
C GLN A 10 1.13 -24.43 23.16
N ILE A 11 0.89 -23.24 23.72
CA ILE A 11 0.24 -22.13 23.01
C ILE A 11 1.10 -21.63 21.84
N THR A 12 2.42 -21.53 22.02
CA THR A 12 3.32 -21.17 20.91
C THR A 12 3.40 -22.24 19.83
N SER A 13 3.27 -23.52 20.19
CA SER A 13 3.21 -24.62 19.22
C SER A 13 1.92 -24.57 18.39
N GLU A 14 0.77 -24.37 19.03
CA GLU A 14 -0.53 -24.29 18.36
C GLU A 14 -0.65 -23.02 17.49
N LEU A 15 -0.11 -21.88 17.96
CA LEU A 15 -0.02 -20.65 17.16
C LEU A 15 0.86 -20.81 15.92
N LYS A 16 1.96 -21.57 16.04
CA LYS A 16 2.89 -21.82 14.93
C LYS A 16 2.21 -22.59 13.79
N GLU A 17 1.45 -23.62 14.13
CA GLU A 17 0.71 -24.45 13.16
C GLU A 17 -0.42 -23.65 12.47
N TYR A 18 -1.06 -22.72 13.20
CA TYR A 18 -2.06 -21.80 12.66
C TYR A 18 -1.48 -20.71 11.74
N LEU A 19 -0.28 -20.22 12.06
CA LEU A 19 0.46 -19.26 11.25
C LEU A 19 0.94 -19.90 9.94
N GLU A 20 1.40 -21.14 9.98
CA GLU A 20 1.91 -21.87 8.81
C GLU A 20 0.84 -21.97 7.70
N THR A 21 -0.39 -22.34 8.07
CA THR A 21 -1.50 -22.49 7.10
C THR A 21 -1.96 -21.14 6.52
N ARG A 22 -1.86 -20.05 7.29
CA ARG A 22 -2.31 -18.72 6.85
C ARG A 22 -1.24 -17.97 6.05
N ILE A 23 0.04 -18.25 6.30
CA ILE A 23 1.17 -17.70 5.56
C ILE A 23 1.14 -18.16 4.11
N ASP A 24 0.86 -19.44 3.84
CA ASP A 24 0.83 -19.96 2.47
C ASP A 24 -0.23 -19.25 1.60
N LEU A 25 -1.42 -19.02 2.15
CA LEU A 25 -2.49 -18.29 1.44
C LEU A 25 -2.16 -16.80 1.27
N LEU A 26 -1.45 -16.18 2.23
CA LEU A 26 -1.01 -14.79 2.15
C LEU A 26 0.10 -14.62 1.10
N VAL A 27 1.10 -15.51 1.08
CA VAL A 27 2.21 -15.48 0.13
C VAL A 27 1.70 -15.64 -1.30
N LEU A 28 0.75 -16.54 -1.53
CA LEU A 28 0.18 -16.77 -2.86
C LEU A 28 -0.63 -15.56 -3.35
N ASN A 29 -1.50 -15.01 -2.50
CA ASN A 29 -2.36 -13.88 -2.87
C ASN A 29 -1.59 -12.55 -3.00
N VAL A 30 -0.58 -12.34 -2.16
CA VAL A 30 0.34 -11.19 -2.23
C VAL A 30 1.26 -11.32 -3.45
N GLY A 31 1.74 -12.53 -3.75
CA GLY A 31 2.55 -12.81 -4.94
C GLY A 31 1.84 -12.49 -6.24
N ASP A 32 0.57 -12.91 -6.38
CA ASP A 32 -0.24 -12.64 -7.57
C ASP A 32 -0.55 -11.14 -7.73
N GLN A 33 -0.91 -10.44 -6.65
CA GLN A 33 -1.15 -9.00 -6.72
C GLN A 33 0.11 -8.20 -7.03
N ILE A 34 1.24 -8.53 -6.40
CA ILE A 34 2.52 -7.87 -6.68
C ILE A 34 2.92 -8.11 -8.13
N SER A 35 2.75 -9.33 -8.63
CA SER A 35 3.10 -9.67 -10.02
C SER A 35 2.25 -8.89 -11.04
N ALA A 36 0.94 -8.77 -10.79
CA ALA A 36 0.04 -7.97 -11.63
C ALA A 36 0.39 -6.47 -11.58
N TRP A 37 0.71 -5.94 -10.40
CA TRP A 37 1.12 -4.54 -10.22
C TRP A 37 2.46 -4.22 -10.88
N VAL A 38 3.44 -5.12 -10.75
CA VAL A 38 4.77 -4.99 -11.37
C VAL A 38 4.65 -5.04 -12.89
N GLY A 39 3.85 -5.96 -13.43
CA GLY A 39 3.63 -6.08 -14.88
C GLY A 39 3.00 -4.81 -15.48
N LEU A 40 1.92 -4.31 -14.89
CA LEU A 40 1.24 -3.10 -15.36
C LEU A 40 2.05 -1.82 -15.12
N SER A 41 2.85 -1.77 -14.04
CA SER A 41 3.71 -0.62 -13.75
C SER A 41 4.91 -0.54 -14.67
N THR A 42 5.50 -1.68 -15.05
CA THR A 42 6.70 -1.72 -15.90
C THR A 42 6.47 -1.00 -17.23
N GLN A 43 5.38 -1.30 -17.94
CA GLN A 43 5.07 -0.66 -19.21
C GLN A 43 4.82 0.85 -19.04
N LYS A 44 4.12 1.26 -17.98
CA LYS A 44 3.86 2.68 -17.69
C LYS A 44 5.15 3.43 -17.34
N ILE A 45 6.02 2.85 -16.52
CA ILE A 45 7.30 3.44 -16.13
C ILE A 45 8.16 3.69 -17.36
N ILE A 46 8.28 2.71 -18.26
CA ILE A 46 9.03 2.84 -19.51
C ILE A 46 8.44 3.97 -20.38
N GLY A 47 7.11 4.02 -20.51
CA GLY A 47 6.44 5.10 -21.25
C GLY A 47 6.71 6.49 -20.66
N TYR A 48 6.58 6.64 -19.34
CA TYR A 48 6.91 7.89 -18.64
C TYR A 48 8.39 8.25 -18.77
N LEU A 49 9.29 7.27 -18.76
CA LEU A 49 10.72 7.50 -18.90
C LEU A 49 11.02 8.10 -20.29
N ILE A 50 10.51 7.48 -21.36
CA ILE A 50 10.67 7.97 -22.74
C ILE A 50 10.06 9.37 -22.88
N LEU A 51 8.85 9.58 -22.36
CA LEU A 51 8.18 10.88 -22.41
C LEU A 51 8.98 11.95 -21.65
N SER A 52 9.52 11.61 -20.48
CA SER A 52 10.36 12.50 -19.68
C SER A 52 11.64 12.89 -20.43
N PHE A 53 12.29 11.94 -21.12
CA PHE A 53 13.43 12.26 -21.99
C PHE A 53 13.02 13.23 -23.11
N GLY A 54 11.91 12.95 -23.80
CA GLY A 54 11.39 13.84 -24.84
C GLY A 54 11.11 15.25 -24.34
N LEU A 55 10.50 15.37 -23.16
CA LEU A 55 10.20 16.67 -22.52
C LEU A 55 11.47 17.43 -22.11
N LEU A 56 12.50 16.73 -21.63
CA LEU A 56 13.80 17.32 -21.31
C LEU A 56 14.47 17.89 -22.57
N PHE A 57 14.53 17.11 -23.65
CA PHE A 57 15.05 17.58 -24.93
C PHE A 57 14.24 18.76 -25.49
N ALA A 58 12.91 18.69 -25.42
CA ALA A 58 12.04 19.79 -25.84
C ALA A 58 12.31 21.07 -25.03
N SER A 59 12.55 20.96 -23.71
CA SER A 59 12.89 22.10 -22.87
C SER A 59 14.24 22.71 -23.23
N ILE A 60 15.25 21.89 -23.53
CA ILE A 60 16.56 22.35 -24.01
C ILE A 60 16.41 23.06 -25.36
N ALA A 61 15.68 22.47 -26.31
CA ALA A 61 15.43 23.07 -27.61
C ALA A 61 14.70 24.42 -27.48
N LEU A 62 13.73 24.52 -26.58
CA LEU A 62 13.00 25.75 -26.29
C LEU A 62 13.91 26.81 -25.67
N ALA A 63 14.82 26.41 -24.77
CA ALA A 63 15.81 27.31 -24.18
C ALA A 63 16.77 27.89 -25.22
N ILE A 64 17.25 27.05 -26.16
CA ILE A 64 18.08 27.51 -27.28
C ILE A 64 17.29 28.46 -28.18
N TYR A 65 16.06 28.11 -28.55
CA TYR A 65 15.20 28.96 -29.38
C TYR A 65 14.93 30.33 -28.75
N LEU A 66 14.61 30.37 -27.44
CA LEU A 66 14.46 31.62 -26.70
C LEU A 66 15.80 32.37 -26.58
N GLY A 67 16.90 31.65 -26.41
CA GLY A 67 18.24 32.22 -26.35
C GLY A 67 18.62 32.95 -27.63
N ASP A 68 18.37 32.34 -28.79
CA ASP A 68 18.59 32.94 -30.10
C ASP A 68 17.71 34.18 -30.31
N LEU A 69 16.45 34.13 -29.89
CA LEU A 69 15.52 35.25 -30.01
C LEU A 69 15.94 36.45 -29.13
N LEU A 70 16.50 36.17 -27.95
CA LEU A 70 16.99 37.18 -27.02
C LEU A 70 18.44 37.62 -27.32
N GLN A 71 19.07 37.07 -28.36
CA GLN A 71 20.49 37.23 -28.69
C GLN A 71 21.43 36.90 -27.50
N ASN A 72 20.96 36.06 -26.58
CA ASN A 72 21.68 35.69 -25.38
C ASN A 72 21.20 34.32 -24.87
N GLU A 73 22.03 33.31 -25.09
CA GLU A 73 21.77 31.92 -24.68
C GLU A 73 21.49 31.78 -23.18
N ALA A 74 22.21 32.53 -22.33
CA ALA A 74 22.07 32.43 -20.88
C ALA A 74 20.67 32.86 -20.41
N LEU A 75 20.06 33.85 -21.06
CA LEU A 75 18.72 34.30 -20.75
C LEU A 75 17.66 33.27 -21.17
N GLY A 76 17.89 32.57 -22.29
CA GLY A 76 17.03 31.48 -22.76
C GLY A 76 16.91 30.35 -21.73
N TYR A 77 18.04 29.88 -21.20
CA TYR A 77 18.04 28.87 -20.13
C TYR A 77 17.44 29.39 -18.82
N LEU A 78 17.71 30.65 -18.45
CA LEU A 78 17.16 31.23 -17.22
C LEU A 78 15.62 31.26 -17.27
N ILE A 79 15.04 31.73 -18.38
CA ILE A 79 13.59 31.85 -18.54
C ILE A 79 12.91 30.48 -18.54
N VAL A 80 13.50 29.49 -19.21
CA VAL A 80 12.92 28.14 -19.29
C VAL A 80 13.10 27.36 -17.98
N SER A 81 14.17 27.61 -17.24
CA SER A 81 14.43 26.92 -15.97
C SER A 81 13.54 27.40 -14.82
N ILE A 82 13.05 28.65 -14.82
CA ILE A 82 12.16 29.17 -13.76
C ILE A 82 10.87 28.34 -13.60
N PRO A 83 10.04 28.11 -14.64
CA PRO A 83 8.85 27.29 -14.51
C PRO A 83 9.19 25.83 -14.19
N LEU A 84 10.32 25.30 -14.71
CA LEU A 84 10.80 23.95 -14.40
C LEU A 84 11.20 23.81 -12.93
N LEU A 85 11.87 24.83 -12.37
CA LEU A 85 12.24 24.90 -10.96
C LEU A 85 11.01 25.00 -10.08
N ILE A 86 10.01 25.82 -10.45
CA ILE A 86 8.74 25.92 -9.72
C ILE A 86 8.03 24.56 -9.70
N LEU A 87 7.95 23.88 -10.85
CA LEU A 87 7.39 22.53 -10.95
C LEU A 87 8.17 21.53 -10.08
N GLY A 88 9.50 21.56 -10.13
CA GLY A 88 10.38 20.72 -9.32
C GLY A 88 10.21 21.00 -7.82
N LEU A 89 10.06 22.27 -7.42
CA LEU A 89 9.83 22.68 -6.05
C LEU A 89 8.44 22.23 -5.58
N ILE A 90 7.40 22.40 -6.41
CA ILE A 90 6.07 21.88 -6.14
C ILE A 90 6.13 20.37 -5.95
N PHE A 91 6.83 19.62 -6.80
CA PHE A 91 6.99 18.17 -6.65
C PHE A 91 7.79 17.78 -5.40
N ALA A 92 8.85 18.51 -5.08
CA ALA A 92 9.71 18.23 -3.92
C ALA A 92 9.03 18.55 -2.58
N PHE A 93 8.22 19.62 -2.54
CA PHE A 93 7.48 20.04 -1.35
C PHE A 93 6.05 19.51 -1.30
N ALA A 94 5.51 18.99 -2.41
CA ALA A 94 4.30 18.19 -2.40
C ALA A 94 4.57 16.95 -1.57
N LYS A 95 4.15 17.02 -0.30
CA LYS A 95 4.11 15.86 0.60
C LYS A 95 3.57 14.64 -0.17
N PRO A 96 4.09 13.42 0.04
CA PRO A 96 3.54 12.17 -0.51
C PRO A 96 2.16 11.82 0.08
N PHE A 97 1.25 12.78 0.13
CA PHE A 97 0.08 12.84 0.98
C PHE A 97 -1.01 11.83 0.60
N GLY A 98 -0.95 11.28 -0.62
CA GLY A 98 -1.91 10.25 -1.06
C GLY A 98 -1.52 8.83 -0.69
N ILE A 99 -0.26 8.44 -0.86
CA ILE A 99 0.15 7.03 -0.79
C ILE A 99 0.44 6.62 0.66
N ALA A 100 1.21 7.42 1.40
CA ALA A 100 1.59 7.09 2.77
C ALA A 100 0.37 7.00 3.71
N ASN A 101 -0.55 7.96 3.62
CA ASN A 101 -1.76 7.97 4.46
C ASN A 101 -2.75 6.86 4.08
N SER A 102 -2.84 6.48 2.80
CA SER A 102 -3.74 5.40 2.36
C SER A 102 -3.21 4.04 2.78
N VAL A 103 -1.89 3.81 2.62
CA VAL A 103 -1.21 2.59 3.10
C VAL A 103 -1.32 2.48 4.61
N GLN A 104 -1.07 3.58 5.34
CA GLN A 104 -1.19 3.58 6.80
C GLN A 104 -2.61 3.29 7.28
N LYS A 105 -3.65 3.85 6.63
CA LYS A 105 -5.05 3.55 6.97
C LYS A 105 -5.43 2.10 6.68
N GLN A 106 -4.98 1.54 5.56
CA GLN A 106 -5.24 0.13 5.23
C GLN A 106 -4.57 -0.81 6.23
N LEU A 107 -3.31 -0.55 6.58
CA LEU A 107 -2.58 -1.31 7.61
C LEU A 107 -3.26 -1.18 8.98
N MET A 108 -3.63 0.04 9.39
CA MET A 108 -4.31 0.29 10.67
C MET A 108 -5.64 -0.45 10.72
N SER A 109 -6.45 -0.40 9.65
CA SER A 109 -7.73 -1.11 9.58
C SER A 109 -7.57 -2.63 9.54
N GLY A 110 -6.51 -3.13 8.89
CA GLY A 110 -6.19 -4.56 8.88
C GLY A 110 -5.81 -5.07 10.26
N ILE A 111 -4.99 -4.30 11.01
CA ILE A 111 -4.60 -4.62 12.39
C ILE A 111 -5.79 -4.49 13.34
N LEU A 112 -6.58 -3.41 13.25
CA LEU A 112 -7.76 -3.22 14.11
C LEU A 112 -8.78 -4.33 13.93
N LYS A 113 -9.05 -4.72 12.68
CA LYS A 113 -10.01 -5.79 12.36
C LYS A 113 -9.51 -7.16 12.82
N ALA A 114 -8.20 -7.42 12.73
CA ALA A 114 -7.59 -8.61 13.29
C ALA A 114 -7.70 -8.67 14.83
N ILE A 115 -7.58 -7.53 15.52
CA ILE A 115 -7.76 -7.42 16.97
C ILE A 115 -9.25 -7.55 17.37
N GLU A 116 -10.17 -7.06 16.53
CA GLU A 116 -11.62 -7.06 16.80
C GLU A 116 -12.28 -8.42 16.53
N GLU A 117 -11.79 -9.20 15.55
CA GLU A 117 -12.22 -10.59 15.34
C GLU A 117 -11.71 -11.55 16.44
N GLU A 118 -10.77 -11.13 17.29
CA GLU A 118 -10.21 -11.92 18.39
C GLU A 118 -10.89 -11.68 19.76
N LYS A 119 -12.04 -10.99 19.84
CA LYS A 119 -12.86 -10.99 21.08
C LYS A 119 -13.70 -12.27 21.19
N PRO A 120 -13.45 -13.15 22.19
CA PRO A 120 -14.28 -14.31 22.42
C PRO A 120 -15.56 -13.85 23.13
N GLY A 121 -16.69 -13.85 22.42
CA GLY A 121 -17.98 -13.64 23.09
C GLY A 121 -19.05 -13.03 22.22
N SER A 122 -19.53 -13.77 21.22
CA SER A 122 -20.90 -13.66 20.69
C SER A 122 -21.28 -14.88 19.87
N LYS A 123 -20.96 -16.09 20.35
CA LYS A 123 -21.75 -17.27 19.97
C LYS A 123 -23.05 -17.16 20.77
N LYS A 124 -24.05 -16.44 20.21
CA LYS A 124 -25.41 -16.47 20.76
C LYS A 124 -25.81 -17.93 20.88
N LEU A 125 -25.98 -18.37 22.12
CA LEU A 125 -26.49 -19.68 22.48
C LEU A 125 -27.79 -19.94 21.70
N LYS A 126 -27.74 -20.88 20.76
CA LYS A 126 -28.95 -21.64 20.41
C LYS A 126 -29.07 -22.72 21.49
N LEU A 127 -29.95 -22.46 22.45
CA LEU A 127 -30.36 -23.44 23.45
C LEU A 127 -31.11 -24.56 22.70
N PRO A 128 -30.81 -25.84 22.95
CA PRO A 128 -31.62 -26.93 22.43
C PRO A 128 -33.00 -26.87 23.11
N GLU A 129 -34.04 -26.61 22.34
CA GLU A 129 -35.41 -26.86 22.77
C GLU A 129 -35.60 -28.36 22.92
N HIS A 130 -35.41 -28.85 24.14
CA HIS A 130 -36.05 -30.06 24.61
C HIS A 130 -36.80 -29.71 25.90
N LYS A 131 -38.10 -29.48 25.77
CA LYS A 131 -39.06 -29.83 26.81
C LYS A 131 -40.00 -30.84 26.21
N GLU A 132 -39.75 -32.09 26.58
CA GLU A 132 -40.77 -33.13 26.58
C GLU A 132 -41.87 -32.74 27.58
N GLN A 133 -43.11 -32.97 27.13
CA GLN A 133 -44.29 -33.32 27.92
C GLN A 133 -44.86 -32.27 28.90
N GLU A 134 -46.01 -31.73 28.52
CA GLU A 134 -47.15 -31.67 29.43
C GLU A 134 -48.37 -32.26 28.73
N LYS A 135 -48.77 -33.45 29.17
CA LYS A 135 -50.13 -33.96 29.01
C LYS A 135 -51.05 -33.10 29.89
N LEU A 136 -52.19 -32.65 29.39
CA LEU A 136 -53.53 -32.96 29.92
C LEU A 136 -54.58 -32.09 29.23
N ASP A 137 -55.72 -32.72 28.98
CA ASP A 137 -57.06 -32.18 28.68
C ASP A 137 -57.40 -31.73 27.24
#